data_AF-A0A512LAR4-F1
#
_entry.id   AF-A0A512LAR4-F1
#
_cell.length_a   1.000
_cell.length_b   1.000
_cell.length_c   1.000
_cell.angle_alpha   90.00
_cell.angle_beta   90.00
_cell.angle_gamma   90.00
#
_symmetry.space_group_name_H-M   'P 1'
#
loop_
_entity.id
_entity.type
_entity.pdbx_description
1 polymer ?
#
loop_
_entity_poly.entity_id
_entity_poly.type
_entity_poly.pdbx_seq_one_letter_code
_entity_poly.pdbx_strand_id
1 'polypeptide(L)' 'MLIGAVPPIMLKTDANPGGLPMDVFDGIRAAVTAYRSQFYRDLATPFYNFDRPGG' A
#
# COMPACT_ATOMS: atom_id res chain seq x y z
N MET A 1 -17.85 -13.31 -21.15
CA MET A 1 -18.06 -12.10 -20.31
C MET A 1 -16.77 -11.86 -19.55
N LEU A 2 -16.02 -10.81 -19.88
CA LEU A 2 -14.93 -10.35 -19.02
C LEU A 2 -15.59 -9.63 -17.84
N ILE A 3 -16.00 -10.37 -16.81
CA ILE A 3 -16.25 -9.76 -15.51
C ILE A 3 -14.86 -9.35 -15.03
N GLY A 4 -14.45 -8.12 -15.36
CA GLY A 4 -13.30 -7.51 -14.71
C GLY A 4 -13.62 -7.51 -13.23
N ALA A 5 -12.89 -8.34 -12.46
CA ALA A 5 -13.05 -8.37 -11.02
C ALA A 5 -12.78 -6.96 -10.52
N VAL A 6 -13.82 -6.29 -10.00
CA VAL A 6 -13.63 -5.02 -9.30
C VAL A 6 -12.68 -5.33 -8.15
N PRO A 7 -11.51 -4.68 -8.08
CA PRO A 7 -10.56 -4.97 -7.01
C PRO A 7 -11.25 -4.74 -5.67
N PRO A 8 -11.11 -5.67 -4.72
CA PRO A 8 -11.68 -5.47 -3.39
C PRO A 8 -11.08 -4.20 -2.76
N ILE A 9 -11.90 -3.50 -1.97
CA ILE A 9 -11.40 -2.36 -1.20
C ILE A 9 -10.35 -2.85 -0.20
N MET A 10 -9.28 -2.06 -0.01
CA MET A 10 -8.18 -2.44 0.90
C MET A 10 -8.45 -2.00 2.34
N LEU A 11 -9.31 -1.00 2.57
CA LEU A 11 -9.63 -0.46 3.90
C LEU A 11 -10.53 -1.42 4.67
N LYS A 12 -10.26 -1.54 5.98
CA LYS A 12 -11.12 -2.24 6.92
C LYS A 12 -12.44 -1.49 7.13
N THR A 13 -13.54 -2.15 6.83
CA THR A 13 -14.90 -1.66 7.07
C THR A 13 -15.78 -2.83 7.53
N ASP A 14 -17.02 -2.56 7.92
CA ASP A 14 -17.97 -3.64 8.26
C ASP A 14 -18.23 -4.57 7.07
N ALA A 15 -18.19 -4.02 5.84
CA ALA A 15 -18.32 -4.78 4.59
C ALA A 15 -17.01 -5.45 4.15
N ASN A 16 -15.87 -5.11 4.75
CA ASN A 16 -14.56 -5.67 4.47
C ASN A 16 -13.73 -5.82 5.77
N PRO A 17 -14.09 -6.78 6.64
CA PRO A 17 -13.45 -6.91 7.97
C PRO A 17 -11.98 -7.35 7.90
N GLY A 18 -11.55 -7.94 6.78
CA GLY A 18 -10.17 -8.35 6.53
C GLY A 18 -9.26 -7.27 5.94
N GLY A 19 -9.79 -6.05 5.72
CA GLY A 19 -9.00 -4.93 5.22
C GLY A 19 -7.96 -4.42 6.23
N LEU A 20 -7.10 -3.53 5.75
CA LEU A 20 -6.10 -2.84 6.55
C LEU A 20 -6.75 -1.73 7.40
N PRO A 21 -6.31 -1.51 8.64
CA PRO A 21 -6.80 -0.41 9.45
C PRO A 21 -6.43 0.96 8.83
N MET A 22 -7.22 1.99 9.17
CA MET A 22 -7.14 3.32 8.55
C MET A 22 -5.80 4.03 8.81
N ASP A 23 -5.20 3.77 9.97
CA ASP A 23 -3.90 4.27 10.40
C ASP A 23 -2.76 3.97 9.41
N VAL A 24 -2.82 2.83 8.71
CA VAL A 24 -1.87 2.48 7.65
C VAL A 24 -1.94 3.51 6.51
N PHE A 25 -3.14 3.86 6.07
CA PHE A 25 -3.34 4.85 5.00
C PHE A 25 -2.97 6.25 5.46
N ASP A 26 -3.28 6.60 6.70
CA ASP A 26 -2.89 7.88 7.28
C ASP A 26 -1.37 8.02 7.40
N GLY A 27 -0.66 6.94 7.76
CA GLY A 27 0.80 6.88 7.74
C GLY A 27 1.38 7.13 6.34
N ILE A 28 0.80 6.52 5.30
CA ILE A 28 1.20 6.77 3.91
C ILE A 28 0.99 8.25 3.53
N ARG A 29 -0.18 8.82 3.85
CA ARG A 29 -0.48 10.23 3.58
C ARG A 29 0.50 11.17 4.28
N ALA A 30 0.81 10.89 5.55
CA ALA A 30 1.76 11.67 6.33
C ALA A 30 3.17 11.59 5.73
N ALA A 31 3.65 10.40 5.36
CA ALA A 31 4.98 10.22 4.77
C ALA A 31 5.12 10.91 3.41
N VAL A 32 4.10 10.82 2.55
CA VAL A 32 4.05 11.54 1.26
C VAL A 32 4.06 13.05 1.47
N THR A 33 3.31 13.55 2.46
CA THR A 33 3.25 14.98 2.77
C THR A 33 4.57 15.50 3.33
N ALA A 34 5.22 14.74 4.21
CA ALA A 34 6.45 15.15 4.87
C ALA A 34 7.64 15.20 3.90
N TYR A 35 7.93 14.09 3.20
CA TYR A 35 9.11 13.97 2.33
C TYR A 35 8.87 12.98 1.19
N ARG A 36 8.10 13.40 0.18
CA ARG A 36 7.66 12.53 -0.93
C ARG A 36 8.78 11.79 -1.67
N SER A 37 9.91 12.45 -1.94
CA SER A 37 11.04 11.83 -2.64
C SER A 37 11.68 10.71 -1.84
N GLN A 38 11.81 10.90 -0.52
CA GLN A 38 12.34 9.89 0.39
C GLN A 38 11.36 8.73 0.53
N PHE A 39 10.06 9.01 0.72
CA PHE A 39 9.02 7.99 0.78
C PHE A 39 9.06 7.03 -0.41
N TYR A 40 9.17 7.54 -1.65
CA TYR A 40 9.22 6.67 -2.82
C TYR A 40 10.50 5.83 -2.91
N ARG A 41 11.65 6.35 -2.46
CA ARG A 41 12.89 5.58 -2.40
C ARG A 41 12.77 4.44 -1.39
N ASP A 42 12.26 4.74 -0.20
CA ASP A 42 12.10 3.77 0.87
C ASP A 42 11.04 2.73 0.54
N LEU A 43 10.00 3.10 -0.21
CA LEU A 43 8.98 2.18 -0.71
C LEU A 43 9.49 1.27 -1.82
N ALA A 44 10.28 1.80 -2.76
CA ALA A 44 10.73 1.05 -3.94
C ALA A 44 11.54 -0.19 -3.56
N THR A 45 12.37 -0.08 -2.52
CA THR A 45 13.24 -1.18 -2.06
C THR A 45 12.47 -2.46 -1.71
N PRO A 46 11.54 -2.46 -0.72
CA PRO A 46 10.76 -3.64 -0.39
C PRO A 46 9.72 -3.98 -1.46
N PHE A 47 9.19 -2.99 -2.19
CA PHE A 47 8.17 -3.23 -3.21
C PHE A 47 8.70 -4.01 -4.41
N TYR A 48 9.93 -3.72 -4.84
CA TYR A 48 10.60 -4.43 -5.92
C TYR A 48 11.58 -5.51 -5.43
N ASN A 49 11.56 -5.85 -4.14
CA ASN A 49 12.47 -6.81 -3.50
C ASN A 49 13.97 -6.51 -3.71
N PHE A 50 14.36 -5.24 -3.86
CA PHE A 50 15.77 -4.88 -4.01
C PHE A 50 16.62 -5.19 -2.77
N ASP A 51 15.98 -5.46 -1.63
CA ASP A 51 16.59 -5.87 -0.37
C ASP A 51 16.72 -7.39 -0.20
N ARG A 52 16.19 -8.21 -1.13
CA ARG A 52 16.28 -9.68 -1.06
C ARG A 52 17.44 -10.24 -1.91
N PRO A 53 18.27 -11.15 -1.37
CA PRO A 53 19.27 -11.83 -2.17
C PRO A 53 18.59 -12.80 -3.15
N GLY A 54 18.65 -12.47 -4.45
CA GLY A 54 18.10 -13.29 -5.54
C GLY A 54 16.94 -12.68 -6.34
N GLY A 55 16.81 -11.35 -6.36
CA GLY A 55 15.82 -10.63 -7.18
C GLY A 55 15.79 -11.04 -8.65
#